data_AF-A0AAD9G986-F1
#
_entry.id   AF-A0AAD9G986-F1
#
_cell.length_a   1.000
_cell.length_b   1.000
_cell.length_c   1.000
_cell.angle_alpha   90.00
_cell.angle_beta   90.00
_cell.angle_gamma   90.00
#
_symmetry.space_group_name_H-M   'P 1'
#
loop_
_entity.id
_entity.type
_entity.pdbx_description
1 polymer ?
#
loop_
_entity_poly.entity_id
_entity_poly.type
_entity_poly.pdbx_seq_one_letter_code
_entity_poly.pdbx_strand_id
1 'polypeptide(L)'
;MREYVKTLPKEALHFLNCYYPYEQGKSTIEPRSVRYCELNEALGARDLERRPYSRLCHSYILNGGSVDDIVDTTEEMNFLNTHTSYASDCDSIVIEGRNRGNLNLSDSDDSFDSEDYDDDYREARRCRDARRYNEERRERKEDIKRRIKEQYLRNSRGLMLPAKWQRECESRAAAHQA
;
A
#
# COMPACT_ATOMS: atom_id res chain seq x y z
N MET A 1 3.36 33.73 -0.71
CA MET A 1 2.27 33.08 0.05
C MET A 1 0.83 33.35 -0.42
N ARG A 2 0.50 34.38 -1.23
CA ARG A 2 -0.90 34.65 -1.64
C ARG A 2 -1.33 34.16 -3.03
N GLU A 3 -0.42 33.80 -3.93
CA GLU A 3 -0.81 33.41 -5.29
C GLU A 3 -0.81 31.89 -5.49
N TYR A 4 0.22 31.18 -5.03
CA TYR A 4 0.37 29.74 -5.31
C TYR A 4 -0.67 28.82 -4.62
N VAL A 5 -1.15 29.21 -3.43
CA VAL A 5 -2.21 28.47 -2.73
C VAL A 5 -3.58 28.75 -3.35
N LYS A 6 -3.77 29.89 -4.01
CA LYS A 6 -5.02 30.25 -4.70
C LYS A 6 -5.17 29.55 -6.06
N THR A 7 -4.08 29.05 -6.63
CA THR A 7 -4.07 28.30 -7.89
C THR A 7 -4.20 26.79 -7.69
N LEU A 8 -4.22 26.30 -6.44
CA LEU A 8 -4.44 24.88 -6.17
C LEU A 8 -5.90 24.50 -6.41
N PRO A 9 -6.18 23.31 -6.99
CA PRO A 9 -7.53 22.78 -7.12
C PRO A 9 -8.22 22.73 -5.75
N LYS A 10 -9.54 22.95 -5.72
CA LYS A 10 -10.32 22.94 -4.47
C LYS A 10 -10.18 21.60 -3.74
N GLU A 11 -10.00 20.52 -4.49
CA GLU A 11 -9.77 19.16 -4.02
C GLU A 11 -8.43 19.03 -3.29
N ALA A 12 -7.39 19.71 -3.77
CA ALA A 12 -6.07 19.74 -3.15
C ALA A 12 -6.10 20.54 -1.84
N LEU A 13 -6.77 21.69 -1.83
CA LEU A 13 -6.97 22.50 -0.63
C LEU A 13 -7.84 21.78 0.40
N HIS A 14 -8.90 21.10 -0.04
CA HIS A 14 -9.73 20.28 0.84
C HIS A 14 -8.94 19.12 1.43
N PHE A 15 -8.13 18.43 0.63
CA PHE A 15 -7.26 17.37 1.11
C PHE A 15 -6.23 17.88 2.14
N LEU A 16 -5.59 19.02 1.87
CA LEU A 16 -4.63 19.65 2.79
C LEU A 16 -5.30 20.24 4.04
N ASN A 17 -6.56 20.68 3.98
CA ASN A 17 -7.28 21.27 5.13
C ASN A 17 -8.01 20.22 5.98
N CYS A 18 -8.62 19.18 5.37
CA CYS A 18 -9.41 18.18 6.09
C CYS A 18 -8.58 17.15 6.84
N TYR A 19 -7.34 16.92 6.40
CA TYR A 19 -6.44 15.98 7.08
C TYR A 19 -5.44 16.68 8.02
N TYR A 20 -5.43 18.02 8.09
CA TYR A 20 -4.45 18.76 8.87
C TYR A 20 -5.05 20.01 9.54
N PRO A 21 -5.40 19.95 10.84
CA PRO A 21 -5.78 21.14 11.60
C PRO A 21 -4.60 22.11 11.73
N TYR A 22 -4.98 23.39 11.75
CA TYR A 22 -4.20 24.58 11.45
C TYR A 22 -3.16 24.95 12.53
N GLU A 23 -2.26 24.06 12.95
CA GLU A 23 -1.33 24.36 14.07
C GLU A 23 0.18 24.17 13.77
N GLN A 24 0.57 23.74 12.58
CA GLN A 24 2.00 23.70 12.22
C GLN A 24 2.34 24.83 11.26
N GLY A 25 3.28 25.66 11.68
CA GLY A 25 3.65 26.94 11.05
C GLY A 25 3.85 26.87 9.53
N LYS A 26 3.71 28.06 8.93
CA LYS A 26 3.73 28.35 7.48
C LYS A 26 4.85 27.69 6.66
N SER A 27 5.93 27.21 7.28
CA SER A 27 7.07 26.59 6.59
C SER A 27 6.85 25.14 6.14
N THR A 28 5.86 24.43 6.68
CA THR A 28 5.65 22.99 6.39
C THR A 28 4.58 22.71 5.32
N ILE A 29 3.76 23.70 4.98
CA ILE A 29 2.67 23.56 4.00
C ILE A 29 3.19 23.65 2.56
N GLU A 30 4.12 24.56 2.28
CA GLU A 30 4.69 24.77 0.93
C GLU A 30 5.38 23.51 0.36
N PRO A 31 6.22 22.77 1.12
CA PRO A 31 6.81 21.53 0.61
C PRO A 31 5.79 20.43 0.32
N ARG A 32 4.66 20.40 1.04
CA ARG A 32 3.62 19.37 0.89
C ARG A 32 2.74 19.63 -0.33
N SER A 33 2.38 20.89 -0.59
CA SER A 33 1.60 21.26 -1.77
C SER A 33 2.39 21.01 -3.06
N VAL A 34 3.70 21.26 -3.06
CA VAL A 34 4.56 20.95 -4.21
C VAL A 34 4.57 19.45 -4.49
N ARG A 35 4.81 18.62 -3.47
CA ARG A 35 4.76 17.14 -3.61
C ARG A 35 3.40 16.63 -4.06
N TYR A 36 2.31 17.26 -3.63
CA TYR A 36 0.97 16.91 -4.08
C TYR A 36 0.80 17.14 -5.59
N CYS A 37 1.23 18.29 -6.10
CA CYS A 37 1.18 18.60 -7.52
C CYS A 37 2.10 17.68 -8.33
N GLU A 38 3.35 17.52 -7.90
CA GLU A 38 4.35 16.64 -8.53
C GLU A 38 3.82 15.20 -8.66
N LEU A 39 3.22 14.67 -7.59
CA LEU A 39 2.66 13.32 -7.61
C LEU A 39 1.48 13.21 -8.59
N ASN A 40 0.57 14.18 -8.63
CA ASN A 40 -0.57 14.12 -9.56
C ASN A 40 -0.14 14.29 -11.01
N GLU A 41 0.85 15.12 -11.28
CA GLU A 41 1.41 15.29 -12.62
C GLU A 41 2.08 13.99 -13.07
N ALA A 42 2.91 13.38 -12.22
CA ALA A 42 3.59 12.11 -12.52
C ALA A 42 2.61 10.93 -12.69
N LEU A 43 1.54 10.87 -11.89
CA LEU A 43 0.48 9.88 -12.07
C LEU A 43 -0.33 10.14 -13.36
N GLY A 44 -0.68 11.40 -13.62
CA GLY A 44 -1.42 11.80 -14.81
C GLY A 44 -0.65 11.53 -16.11
N ALA A 45 0.69 11.66 -16.09
CA ALA A 45 1.55 11.31 -17.21
C ALA A 45 1.51 9.82 -17.59
N ARG A 46 1.01 8.94 -16.71
CA ARG A 46 0.82 7.51 -16.96
C ARG A 46 -0.65 7.10 -17.03
N ASP A 47 -1.57 8.06 -17.21
CA ASP A 47 -3.02 7.85 -17.18
C ASP A 47 -3.49 7.15 -15.89
N LEU A 48 -2.82 7.43 -14.76
CA LEU A 48 -3.17 6.91 -13.45
C LEU A 48 -3.87 7.98 -12.62
N GLU A 49 -4.96 7.58 -11.95
CA GLU A 49 -5.62 8.43 -10.97
C GLU A 49 -5.05 8.23 -9.57
N ARG A 50 -4.87 9.33 -8.83
CA ARG A 50 -4.50 9.26 -7.43
C ARG A 50 -5.65 8.66 -6.63
N ARG A 51 -5.42 7.47 -6.07
CA ARG A 51 -6.36 6.83 -5.14
C ARG A 51 -6.43 7.65 -3.84
N PRO A 52 -7.59 8.23 -3.46
CA PRO A 52 -7.71 9.17 -2.32
C PRO A 52 -7.29 8.59 -0.98
N TYR A 53 -7.32 7.27 -0.82
CA TYR A 53 -7.00 6.55 0.42
C TYR A 53 -5.70 5.74 0.32
N SER A 54 -4.87 5.98 -0.70
CA SER A 54 -3.58 5.32 -0.82
C SER A 54 -2.63 5.79 0.27
N ARG A 55 -2.29 4.90 1.21
CA ARG A 55 -1.28 5.16 2.25
C ARG A 55 0.08 5.53 1.65
N LEU A 56 0.42 5.01 0.47
CA LEU A 56 1.66 5.33 -0.23
C LEU A 56 1.68 6.79 -0.67
N CYS A 57 0.63 7.24 -1.36
CA CYS A 57 0.50 8.63 -1.79
C CYS A 57 0.50 9.58 -0.58
N HIS A 58 -0.19 9.20 0.51
CA HIS A 58 -0.20 9.99 1.75
C HIS A 58 1.19 10.10 2.38
N SER A 59 1.91 8.98 2.49
CA SER A 59 3.26 8.96 3.07
C SER A 59 4.22 9.83 2.26
N TYR A 60 4.15 9.78 0.93
CA TYR A 60 4.98 10.62 0.06
C TYR A 60 4.68 12.12 0.26
N ILE A 61 3.40 12.51 0.27
CA ILE A 61 3.03 13.91 0.48
C ILE A 61 3.55 14.41 1.84
N LEU A 62 3.44 13.58 2.89
CA LEU A 62 3.85 13.92 4.25
C LEU A 62 5.37 13.97 4.42
N ASN A 63 6.04 12.89 4.06
CA ASN A 63 7.40 12.58 4.46
C ASN A 63 8.40 12.71 3.29
N GLY A 64 7.92 12.89 2.06
CA GLY A 64 8.74 12.80 0.85
C GLY A 64 9.05 11.35 0.47
N GLY A 65 10.00 11.20 -0.45
CA GLY A 65 10.40 9.91 -1.02
C GLY A 65 10.64 10.03 -2.52
N SER A 66 10.72 8.89 -3.20
CA SER A 66 10.82 8.82 -4.66
C SER A 66 9.41 8.86 -5.27
N VAL A 67 9.13 9.84 -6.13
CA VAL A 67 7.85 9.91 -6.85
C VAL A 67 7.70 8.74 -7.83
N ASP A 68 8.80 8.36 -8.50
CA ASP A 68 8.82 7.26 -9.45
C ASP A 68 8.46 5.93 -8.80
N ASP A 69 8.97 5.65 -7.60
CA ASP A 69 8.64 4.41 -6.87
C ASP A 69 7.15 4.36 -6.51
N ILE A 70 6.55 5.50 -6.16
CA ILE A 70 5.13 5.59 -5.83
C ILE A 70 4.28 5.40 -7.09
N VAL A 71 4.67 6.04 -8.20
CA VAL A 71 3.97 5.89 -9.48
C VAL A 71 4.08 4.46 -9.99
N ASP A 72 5.27 3.87 -10.00
CA ASP A 72 5.49 2.47 -10.38
C ASP A 72 4.66 1.50 -9.52
N THR A 73 4.63 1.72 -8.20
CA THR A 73 3.85 0.88 -7.29
C THR A 73 2.35 1.09 -7.51
N THR A 74 1.92 2.32 -7.81
CA THR A 74 0.51 2.62 -8.12
C THR A 74 0.09 1.97 -9.43
N GLU A 75 0.93 2.04 -10.46
CA GLU A 75 0.74 1.39 -11.76
C GLU A 75 0.65 -0.14 -11.60
N GLU A 76 1.60 -0.73 -10.88
CA GLU A 76 1.65 -2.15 -10.59
C GLU A 76 0.39 -2.61 -9.85
N MET A 77 -0.01 -1.88 -8.80
CA MET A 77 -1.23 -2.17 -8.06
C MET A 77 -2.48 -1.94 -8.91
N ASN A 78 -2.48 -0.99 -9.84
CA ASN A 78 -3.58 -0.80 -10.76
C ASN A 78 -3.74 -2.02 -11.65
N PHE A 79 -2.65 -2.42 -12.33
CA PHE A 79 -2.62 -3.60 -13.18
C PHE A 79 -3.06 -4.87 -12.46
N LEU A 80 -2.52 -5.12 -11.25
CA LEU A 80 -2.89 -6.28 -10.45
C LEU A 80 -4.40 -6.31 -10.14
N ASN A 81 -4.99 -5.16 -9.81
CA ASN A 81 -6.40 -5.10 -9.45
C ASN A 81 -7.33 -5.15 -10.68
N THR A 82 -6.91 -4.65 -11.84
CA THR A 82 -7.75 -4.56 -13.04
C THR A 82 -7.64 -5.77 -13.95
N HIS A 83 -6.47 -6.40 -14.02
CA HIS A 83 -6.18 -7.42 -15.03
C HIS A 83 -5.89 -8.81 -14.45
N THR A 84 -5.96 -8.98 -13.12
CA THR A 84 -5.57 -10.24 -12.47
C THR A 84 -6.49 -10.61 -11.30
N SER A 85 -6.36 -11.84 -10.79
CA SER A 85 -7.07 -12.32 -9.60
C SER A 85 -6.50 -11.80 -8.28
N TYR A 86 -5.50 -10.90 -8.31
CA TYR A 86 -4.78 -10.47 -7.11
C TYR A 86 -5.70 -10.00 -5.98
N ALA A 87 -6.74 -9.21 -6.30
CA ALA A 87 -7.68 -8.71 -5.30
C ALA A 87 -8.47 -9.85 -4.64
N SER A 88 -9.03 -10.77 -5.43
CA SER A 88 -9.80 -11.91 -4.89
C SER A 88 -8.92 -12.90 -4.13
N ASP A 89 -7.68 -13.11 -4.57
CA ASP A 89 -6.71 -13.96 -3.88
C ASP A 89 -6.31 -13.32 -2.53
N CYS A 90 -6.15 -11.99 -2.49
CA CYS A 90 -5.92 -11.24 -1.26
C CYS A 90 -7.10 -11.33 -0.28
N ASP A 91 -8.33 -11.27 -0.78
CA ASP A 91 -9.53 -11.37 0.05
C ASP A 91 -9.66 -12.78 0.65
N SER A 92 -9.28 -13.80 -0.12
CA SER A 92 -9.22 -15.19 0.34
C SER A 92 -8.29 -15.34 1.55
N ILE A 93 -7.11 -14.69 1.55
CA ILE A 93 -6.22 -14.67 2.72
C ILE A 93 -6.90 -14.07 3.96
N VAL A 94 -7.67 -12.99 3.78
CA VAL A 94 -8.35 -12.33 4.90
C VAL A 94 -9.48 -13.21 5.45
N ILE A 95 -10.24 -13.86 4.58
CA ILE A 95 -11.30 -14.80 4.95
C ILE A 95 -10.71 -16.00 5.69
N GLU A 96 -9.64 -16.60 5.18
CA GLU A 96 -8.92 -17.67 5.86
C GLU A 96 -8.43 -17.26 7.25
N GLY A 97 -7.83 -16.06 7.36
CA GLY A 97 -7.36 -15.53 8.63
C GLY A 97 -8.48 -15.34 9.65
N ARG A 98 -9.64 -14.83 9.21
CA ARG A 98 -10.84 -14.72 10.06
C ARG A 98 -11.32 -16.09 10.51
N ASN A 99 -11.37 -17.07 9.61
CA ASN A 99 -11.82 -18.43 9.93
C ASN A 99 -10.87 -19.12 10.92
N ARG A 100 -9.56 -18.90 10.82
CA ARG A 100 -8.56 -19.39 11.79
C ARG A 100 -8.73 -18.73 13.16
N GLY A 101 -9.00 -17.43 13.20
CA GLY A 101 -9.30 -16.71 14.44
C GLY A 101 -10.61 -17.17 15.09
N ASN A 102 -11.59 -17.62 14.30
CA ASN A 102 -12.88 -18.11 14.78
C ASN A 102 -12.84 -19.57 15.29
N LEU A 103 -11.87 -20.37 14.85
CA LEU A 103 -11.64 -21.75 15.35
C LEU A 103 -10.84 -21.80 16.67
N ASN A 104 -10.24 -20.69 17.10
CA ASN A 104 -9.44 -20.62 18.34
C ASN A 104 -10.15 -19.90 19.50
N LEU A 105 -11.44 -19.57 19.37
CA LEU A 105 -12.24 -18.98 20.44
C LEU A 105 -13.10 -20.01 21.21
N SER A 106 -13.11 -21.29 20.82
CA SER A 106 -13.87 -22.34 21.54
C SER A 106 -13.05 -23.44 22.21
N ASP A 107 -11.75 -23.60 21.91
CA ASP A 107 -11.01 -24.81 22.35
C ASP A 107 -9.82 -24.47 23.27
N SER A 108 -10.01 -23.52 24.17
CA SER A 108 -9.25 -23.50 25.42
C SER A 108 -10.26 -23.44 26.56
N ASP A 109 -10.75 -24.62 26.88
CA ASP A 109 -11.16 -25.05 28.21
C ASP A 109 -9.96 -24.94 29.17
N ASP A 110 -9.39 -23.74 29.28
CA ASP A 110 -8.56 -23.32 30.41
C ASP A 110 -9.51 -22.58 31.35
N SER A 111 -10.42 -23.35 31.93
CA SER A 111 -11.04 -23.07 33.22
C SER A 111 -9.96 -23.08 34.32
N PHE A 112 -8.95 -22.22 34.18
CA PHE A 112 -7.99 -21.91 35.22
C PHE A 112 -8.23 -20.46 35.64
N ASP A 113 -9.14 -20.29 36.61
CA ASP A 113 -9.40 -19.07 37.38
C ASP A 113 -8.12 -18.63 38.12
N SER A 114 -7.13 -18.14 37.37
CA SER A 114 -5.98 -17.44 37.94
C SER A 114 -6.22 -15.96 37.74
N GLU A 115 -6.83 -15.33 38.75
CA GLU A 115 -7.08 -13.89 38.86
C GLU A 115 -5.80 -13.02 38.89
N ASP A 116 -4.65 -13.58 38.50
CA ASP A 116 -3.30 -13.05 38.78
C ASP A 116 -2.44 -12.83 37.52
N TYR A 117 -3.04 -12.91 36.31
CA TYR A 117 -2.38 -12.41 35.10
C TYR A 117 -2.75 -10.95 34.89
N ASP A 118 -1.77 -10.06 35.07
CA ASP A 118 -1.87 -8.64 34.73
C ASP A 118 -2.39 -8.47 33.29
N ASP A 119 -3.35 -7.56 33.11
CA ASP A 119 -3.94 -7.24 31.79
C ASP A 119 -2.86 -6.90 30.74
N ASP A 120 -1.72 -6.38 31.17
CA ASP A 120 -0.53 -6.12 30.36
C ASP A 120 0.01 -7.37 29.65
N TYR A 121 -0.01 -8.53 30.29
CA TYR A 121 0.44 -9.79 29.67
C TYR A 121 -0.53 -10.25 28.57
N ARG A 122 -1.83 -10.15 28.83
CA ARG A 122 -2.88 -10.52 27.86
C ARG A 122 -2.81 -9.61 26.64
N GLU A 123 -2.62 -8.32 26.84
CA GLU A 123 -2.49 -7.35 25.74
C GLU A 123 -1.18 -7.53 24.96
N ALA A 124 -0.06 -7.79 25.65
CA ALA A 124 1.22 -8.08 24.99
C ALA A 124 1.15 -9.35 24.12
N ARG A 125 0.46 -10.40 24.59
CA ARG A 125 0.20 -11.61 23.79
C ARG A 125 -0.62 -11.29 22.54
N ARG A 126 -1.74 -10.58 22.68
CA ARG A 126 -2.58 -10.14 21.54
C ARG A 126 -1.79 -9.31 20.53
N CYS A 127 -0.97 -8.37 20.99
CA CYS A 127 -0.10 -7.56 20.15
C CYS A 127 0.90 -8.42 19.35
N ARG A 128 1.53 -9.41 19.97
CA ARG A 128 2.46 -10.33 19.29
C ARG A 128 1.75 -11.16 18.22
N ASP A 129 0.61 -11.75 18.56
CA ASP A 129 -0.17 -12.57 17.62
C ASP A 129 -0.66 -11.73 16.44
N ALA A 130 -1.12 -10.50 16.69
CA ALA A 130 -1.52 -9.56 15.64
C ALA A 130 -0.34 -9.16 14.73
N ARG A 131 0.86 -8.93 15.28
CA ARG A 131 2.06 -8.64 14.48
C ARG A 131 2.43 -9.82 13.58
N ARG A 132 2.48 -11.02 14.14
CA ARG A 132 2.77 -12.26 13.40
C ARG A 132 1.76 -12.48 12.27
N TYR A 133 0.47 -12.36 12.56
CA TYR A 133 -0.57 -12.50 11.54
C TYR A 133 -0.42 -11.47 10.41
N ASN A 134 -0.12 -10.21 10.74
CA ASN A 134 0.08 -9.18 9.73
C ASN A 134 1.32 -9.43 8.86
N GLU A 135 2.39 -9.99 9.44
CA GLU A 135 3.59 -10.39 8.72
C GLU A 135 3.31 -11.55 7.76
N GLU A 136 2.73 -12.65 8.25
CA GLU A 136 2.35 -13.81 7.42
C GLU A 136 1.39 -13.38 6.29
N ARG A 137 0.42 -12.50 6.60
CA ARG A 137 -0.50 -11.95 5.61
C ARG A 137 0.25 -11.12 4.55
N ARG A 138 1.26 -10.35 4.93
CA ARG A 138 2.06 -9.55 3.98
C ARG A 138 2.86 -10.47 3.06
N GLU A 139 3.53 -11.48 3.61
CA GLU A 139 4.32 -12.44 2.84
C GLU A 139 3.47 -13.17 1.80
N ARG A 140 2.30 -13.67 2.20
CA ARG A 140 1.37 -14.33 1.27
C ARG A 140 0.91 -13.42 0.12
N LYS A 141 0.69 -12.12 0.40
CA LYS A 141 0.34 -11.16 -0.64
C LYS A 141 1.49 -10.95 -1.62
N GLU A 142 2.73 -10.85 -1.13
CA GLU A 142 3.92 -10.77 -1.97
C GLU A 142 4.12 -12.06 -2.79
N ASP A 143 3.78 -13.24 -2.25
CA ASP A 143 3.82 -14.51 -2.98
C ASP A 143 2.83 -14.54 -4.14
N ILE A 144 1.58 -14.14 -3.91
CA ILE A 144 0.56 -14.04 -4.97
C ILE A 144 1.04 -13.07 -6.04
N LYS A 145 1.54 -11.90 -5.63
CA LYS A 145 2.06 -10.87 -6.53
C LYS A 145 3.19 -11.41 -7.40
N ARG A 146 4.17 -12.09 -6.80
CA ARG A 146 5.28 -12.75 -7.49
C ARG A 146 4.80 -13.80 -8.48
N ARG A 147 3.87 -14.67 -8.08
CA ARG A 147 3.29 -15.71 -8.96
C ARG A 147 2.61 -15.10 -10.18
N ILE A 148 1.79 -14.07 -9.97
CA ILE A 148 1.10 -13.35 -11.06
C ILE A 148 2.12 -12.68 -11.97
N LYS A 149 3.11 -11.99 -11.40
CA LYS A 149 4.19 -11.37 -12.16
C LYS A 149 4.89 -12.40 -13.05
N GLU A 150 5.32 -13.53 -12.51
CA GLU A 150 5.97 -14.59 -13.30
C GLU A 150 5.09 -15.10 -14.46
N GLN A 151 3.79 -15.27 -14.22
CA GLN A 151 2.84 -15.70 -15.25
C GLN A 151 2.78 -14.69 -16.42
N TYR A 152 2.69 -13.40 -16.11
CA TYR A 152 2.57 -12.33 -17.10
C TYR A 152 3.91 -11.98 -17.77
N LEU A 153 5.04 -12.17 -17.09
CA LEU A 153 6.36 -12.05 -17.72
C LEU A 153 6.64 -13.19 -18.72
N ARG A 154 6.11 -14.40 -18.48
CA ARG A 154 6.23 -15.53 -19.42
C ARG A 154 5.27 -15.42 -20.60
N ASN A 155 4.08 -14.88 -20.37
CA ASN A 155 3.08 -14.68 -21.40
C ASN A 155 2.30 -13.40 -21.09
N SER A 156 2.70 -12.29 -21.71
CA SER A 156 2.08 -10.99 -21.50
C SER A 156 0.64 -10.93 -22.00
N ARG A 157 0.17 -11.94 -22.76
CA ARG A 157 -1.20 -12.02 -23.32
C ARG A 157 -1.60 -10.77 -24.11
N GLY A 158 -0.62 -10.05 -24.67
CA GLY A 158 -0.85 -8.78 -25.37
C GLY A 158 -1.21 -7.60 -24.46
N LEU A 159 -1.12 -7.74 -23.14
CA LEU A 159 -1.31 -6.64 -22.21
C LEU A 159 -0.01 -5.86 -22.04
N MET A 160 -0.15 -4.54 -21.87
CA MET A 160 0.93 -3.70 -21.40
C MET A 160 1.24 -4.03 -19.94
N LEU A 161 2.47 -4.47 -19.70
CA LEU A 161 2.97 -4.72 -18.36
C LEU A 161 3.37 -3.40 -17.68
N PRO A 162 3.26 -3.30 -16.35
CA PRO A 162 3.76 -2.14 -15.61
C PRO A 162 5.21 -1.81 -15.96
N ALA A 163 5.55 -0.53 -16.07
CA ALA A 163 6.89 -0.09 -16.46
C ALA A 163 8.01 -0.72 -15.61
N LYS A 164 7.76 -0.88 -14.31
CA LYS A 164 8.68 -1.57 -13.38
C LYS A 164 8.99 -3.00 -13.81
N TRP A 165 8.00 -3.75 -14.29
CA TRP A 165 8.18 -5.14 -14.73
C TRP A 165 8.90 -5.22 -16.06
N GLN A 166 8.64 -4.27 -16.96
CA GLN A 166 9.32 -4.18 -18.25
C GLN A 166 10.82 -3.95 -18.07
N ARG A 167 11.21 -2.97 -17.24
CA ARG A 167 12.63 -2.70 -16.94
C ARG A 167 13.35 -3.93 -16.37
N GLU A 168 12.69 -4.69 -15.50
CA GLU A 168 13.25 -5.94 -14.98
C GLU A 168 13.42 -7.01 -16.06
N CYS A 169 12.47 -7.13 -16.99
CA CYS A 169 12.58 -8.03 -18.13
C CYS A 169 13.75 -7.66 -19.05
N GLU A 170 13.89 -6.38 -19.38
CA GLU A 170 14.98 -5.85 -20.19
C GLU A 170 16.34 -6.10 -19.51
N SER A 171 16.42 -5.84 -18.20
CA SER A 171 17.64 -6.09 -17.42
C SER A 171 18.04 -7.57 -17.44
N ARG A 172 17.07 -8.48 -17.33
CA ARG A 172 17.32 -9.94 -17.40
C ARG A 172 17.73 -10.38 -18.80
N ALA A 173 17.13 -9.81 -19.84
CA ALA A 173 17.51 -10.11 -21.22
C ALA A 173 18.95 -9.66 -21.52
N ALA A 174 19.33 -8.46 -21.05
CA ALA A 174 20.70 -7.95 -21.19
C ALA A 174 21.73 -8.82 -20.46
N ALA A 175 21.40 -9.32 -19.26
CA ALA A 175 22.28 -10.19 -18.48
C ALA A 175 22.53 -11.58 -19.10
N HIS A 176 21.66 -12.05 -20.00
CA HIS A 176 21.85 -13.32 -20.73
C HIS A 176 22.61 -13.16 -22.05
N GLN A 177 22.92 -11.92 -22.47
CA GLN A 177 23.66 -11.62 -23.71
C GLN A 177 25.12 -11.19 -23.45
N ALA A 178 25.53 -11.08 -22.18
CA ALA A 178 26.89 -10.78 -21.74
C ALA A 178 27.60 -12.04 -21.25
#